data_AF-A0A2D7RZI8-F1
#
_entry.id   AF-A0A2D7RZI8-F1
#
_cell.length_a   1.000
_cell.length_b   1.000
_cell.length_c   1.000
_cell.angle_alpha   90.00
_cell.angle_beta   90.00
_cell.angle_gamma   90.00
#
_symmetry.space_group_name_H-M   'P 1'
#
loop_
_entity.id
_entity.type
_entity.pdbx_description
1 polymer ?
#
loop_
_entity_poly.entity_id
_entity_poly.type
_entity_poly.pdbx_seq_one_letter_code
_entity_poly.pdbx_strand_id
1 'polypeptide(L)' 'MSIEPNDDARRKAVLAWGVASLRDLPWRRTRDPWSILVSETMLQQTQVARVIDRLP' A
#
# COMPACT_ATOMS: atom_id res chain seq x y z
N MET A 1 -26.05 -5.26 -3.55
CA MET A 1 -24.90 -4.34 -3.35
C MET A 1 -24.67 -3.62 -4.66
N SER A 2 -25.23 -2.42 -4.81
CA SER A 2 -25.10 -1.63 -6.02
C SER A 2 -23.70 -1.03 -6.07
N ILE A 3 -22.92 -1.37 -7.09
CA ILE A 3 -21.66 -0.69 -7.38
C ILE A 3 -22.07 0.66 -7.97
N GLU A 4 -21.97 1.72 -7.17
CA GLU A 4 -22.16 3.11 -7.61
C GLU A 4 -21.27 3.43 -8.84
N PRO A 5 -21.68 4.36 -9.71
CA PRO A 5 -20.90 4.75 -10.87
C PRO A 5 -19.52 5.25 -10.46
N ASN A 6 -18.53 4.87 -11.26
CA ASN A 6 -17.12 5.16 -11.06
C ASN A 6 -16.84 6.68 -10.98
N ASP A 7 -16.50 7.20 -9.80
CA ASP A 7 -15.97 8.55 -9.60
C ASP A 7 -14.54 8.68 -10.18
N ASP A 8 -14.40 8.57 -11.50
CA ASP A 8 -13.10 8.59 -12.20
C ASP A 8 -12.25 9.81 -11.86
N ALA A 9 -12.89 10.96 -11.65
CA ALA A 9 -12.21 12.18 -11.23
C ALA A 9 -11.59 12.04 -9.84
N ARG A 10 -12.30 11.43 -8.87
CA ARG A 10 -11.77 11.19 -7.52
C ARG A 10 -10.69 10.13 -7.55
N ARG A 11 -10.85 9.06 -8.33
CA ARG A 11 -9.81 8.04 -8.52
C ARG A 11 -8.53 8.68 -9.05
N LYS A 12 -8.62 9.50 -10.10
CA LYS A 12 -7.46 10.23 -10.65
C LYS A 12 -6.82 11.15 -9.62
N ALA A 13 -7.62 11.90 -8.86
CA ALA A 13 -7.12 12.79 -7.81
C ALA A 13 -6.36 12.04 -6.71
N VAL A 14 -6.91 10.92 -6.22
CA VAL A 14 -6.27 10.07 -5.20
C VAL A 14 -4.97 9.47 -5.72
N LEU A 15 -4.95 9.00 -6.97
CA LEU A 15 -3.74 8.45 -7.58
C LEU A 15 -2.66 9.52 -7.75
N ALA A 16 -3.02 10.71 -8.24
CA ALA A 16 -2.08 11.83 -8.41
C ALA A 16 -1.47 12.28 -7.08
N TRP A 17 -2.29 12.42 -6.04
CA TRP A 17 -1.82 12.71 -4.69
C TRP A 17 -0.90 11.61 -4.14
N GLY A 18 -1.27 10.34 -4.39
CA GLY A 18 -0.50 9.18 -3.96
C GLY A 18 0.91 9.17 -4.55
N VAL A 19 1.06 9.44 -5.85
CA VAL A 19 2.38 9.51 -6.49
C VAL A 19 3.31 10.50 -5.79
N ALA A 20 2.80 11.64 -5.31
CA ALA A 20 3.59 12.65 -4.63
C ALA A 20 3.81 12.38 -3.12
N SER A 21 2.90 11.66 -2.46
CA SER A 21 2.82 11.62 -0.99
C SER A 21 3.06 10.23 -0.37
N LEU A 22 3.14 9.17 -1.18
CA LEU A 22 3.31 7.81 -0.67
C LEU A 22 4.70 7.66 -0.03
N ARG A 23 4.71 7.21 1.23
CA ARG A 23 5.94 6.79 1.90
C ARG A 23 6.62 5.67 1.13
N ASP A 24 7.94 5.81 1.03
CA ASP A 24 8.83 4.83 0.46
C ASP A 24 9.08 3.71 1.48
N LEU A 25 8.41 2.58 1.27
CA LEU A 25 8.49 1.41 2.14
C LEU A 25 9.10 0.26 1.32
N PRO A 26 10.00 -0.57 1.88
CA PRO A 26 10.71 -1.60 1.13
C PRO A 26 9.77 -2.52 0.32
N TRP A 27 8.67 -2.95 0.95
CA TRP A 27 7.66 -3.82 0.34
C TRP A 27 6.80 -3.16 -0.75
N ARG A 28 6.86 -1.83 -0.92
CA ARG A 28 6.21 -1.12 -2.05
C ARG A 28 7.06 -1.11 -3.31
N ARG A 29 8.35 -1.49 -3.22
CA ARG A 29 9.27 -1.54 -4.35
C ARG A 29 9.25 -2.88 -5.09
N THR A 30 8.55 -3.88 -4.55
CA THR A 30 8.42 -5.21 -5.14
C THR A 30 7.00 -5.50 -5.59
N ARG A 31 6.85 -6.42 -6.57
CA ARG A 31 5.57 -7.02 -6.97
C ARG A 31 5.52 -8.52 -6.69
N ASP A 32 6.48 -9.04 -5.92
CA ASP A 32 6.49 -10.43 -5.48
C ASP A 32 5.31 -10.71 -4.52
N PRO A 33 4.39 -11.64 -4.85
CA PRO A 33 3.21 -11.90 -4.04
C PRO A 33 3.54 -12.35 -2.61
N TRP A 34 4.64 -13.09 -2.42
CA TRP A 34 5.04 -13.56 -1.11
C TRP A 34 5.50 -12.41 -0.20
N SER A 35 6.39 -11.55 -0.72
CA SER A 35 6.85 -10.36 -0.01
C SER A 35 5.71 -9.42 0.38
N ILE A 36 4.69 -9.28 -0.48
CA ILE A 36 3.49 -8.48 -0.21
C ILE A 36 2.67 -9.12 0.93
N LEU A 37 2.38 -10.42 0.87
CA LEU A 37 1.59 -11.12 1.89
C LEU A 37 2.24 -11.06 3.28
N VAL A 38 3.56 -11.25 3.35
CA VAL A 38 4.31 -11.16 4.62
C VAL A 38 4.20 -9.75 5.19
N SER A 39 4.34 -8.73 4.34
CA SER A 39 4.23 -7.32 4.75
C SER A 39 2.84 -6.97 5.28
N GLU A 40 1.78 -7.43 4.60
CA GLU A 40 0.39 -7.24 5.07
C GLU A 40 0.15 -7.90 6.42
N THR A 41 0.64 -9.14 6.59
CA THR A 41 0.49 -9.88 7.86
C THR A 41 1.21 -9.17 9.01
N MET A 42 2.43 -8.69 8.79
CA MET A 42 3.19 -7.94 9.80
C MET A 42 2.54 -6.59 10.14
N LEU A 43 1.98 -5.90 9.14
CA LEU A 43 1.32 -4.59 9.30
C LEU A 43 -0.03 -4.66 10.01
N GLN A 44 -0.70 -5.81 9.99
CA GLN A 44 -1.91 -6.03 10.80
C GLN A 44 -1.55 -6.17 12.30
N GLN A 45 -0.37 -6.71 12.62
CA GLN A 45 0.02 -7.05 13.99
C GLN A 45 0.92 -6.00 14.65
N THR A 46 1.66 -5.21 13.88
CA THR A 46 2.66 -4.28 14.39
C THR A 46 2.72 -2.95 13.63
N GLN A 47 3.22 -1.90 14.28
CA GLN A 47 3.42 -0.60 13.65
C GLN A 47 4.49 -0.67 12.55
N VAL A 48 4.29 0.09 11.47
CA VAL A 48 5.16 0.19 10.28
C VAL A 48 6.64 0.33 10.66
N ALA A 49 6.97 1.17 11.65
CA ALA A 49 8.35 1.43 12.07
C ALA A 49 9.10 0.17 12.54
N ARG A 50 8.40 -0.83 13.09
CA ARG A 50 8.99 -2.09 13.57
C ARG A 50 9.20 -3.11 12.44
N VAL A 51 8.51 -2.93 11.32
CA VAL A 51 8.53 -3.87 10.18
C VAL A 51 9.65 -3.54 9.20
N ILE A 52 10.03 -2.26 9.08
CA ILE A 52 11.12 -1.79 8.20
C ILE A 52 12.44 -2.53 8.48
N ASP A 53 12.71 -2.87 9.74
CA ASP A 53 13.96 -3.53 10.15
C ASP A 53 13.93 -5.08 10.01
N ARG A 54 12.79 -5.67 9.63
CA ARG A 54 12.60 -7.14 9.59
C ARG A 54 12.46 -7.73 8.19
N LEU A 55 12.04 -6.93 7.22
CA LEU A 55 11.91 -7.39 5.83
C LEU A 55 13.28 -7.27 5.14
N PRO A 56 13.80 -8.36 4.56
CA PRO A 56 15.05 -8.33 3.80
C PRO A 56 14.93 -7.52 2.51
#